data_AF-D7EL98-F1
#
_entry.id   AF-D7EL98-F1
#
_cell.length_a   1.000
_cell.length_b   1.000
_cell.length_c   1.000
_cell.angle_alpha   90.00
_cell.angle_beta   90.00
_cell.angle_gamma   90.00
#
_symmetry.space_group_name_H-M   'P 1'
#
loop_
_entity.id
_entity.type
_entity.pdbx_description
1 polymer ?
#
loop_
_entity_poly.entity_id
_entity_poly.type
_entity_poly.pdbx_seq_one_letter_code
_entity_poly.pdbx_strand_id
1 'polypeptide(L)'
;MVDNNPTMSTSEISLATAIGQSSVNRILKRHKFHPYHLQLHQELYGNDFENRIIFSRSPNLTAPDFFLWGTVKEMVYREAPTTIEDMRERIQNAFTEMNELNLAARVHANFKRRIRLCLDQNGHQFEHLM
;
A
#
# COMPACT_ATOMS: atom_id res chain seq x y z
N MET A 1 -7.82 -20.39 -22.85
CA MET A 1 -8.72 -19.44 -23.55
C MET A 1 -9.10 -18.29 -22.62
N VAL A 2 -9.69 -18.59 -21.46
CA VAL A 2 -9.98 -17.57 -20.42
C VAL A 2 -8.70 -17.00 -19.79
N ASP A 3 -7.65 -17.82 -19.62
CA ASP A 3 -6.35 -17.34 -19.13
C ASP A 3 -5.67 -16.32 -20.06
N ASN A 4 -5.92 -16.44 -21.37
CA ASN A 4 -5.33 -15.56 -22.39
C ASN A 4 -6.16 -14.30 -22.65
N ASN A 5 -7.43 -14.29 -22.21
CA ASN A 5 -8.34 -13.15 -22.36
C ASN A 5 -9.37 -13.17 -21.21
N PRO A 6 -8.99 -12.67 -20.02
CA PRO A 6 -9.83 -12.73 -18.82
C PRO A 6 -11.07 -11.82 -18.89
N THR A 7 -11.19 -10.98 -19.93
CA THR A 7 -12.35 -10.11 -20.15
C THR A 7 -13.44 -10.75 -21.02
N MET A 8 -13.24 -11.98 -21.53
CA MET A 8 -14.26 -12.68 -22.32
C MET A 8 -15.52 -12.96 -21.50
N SER A 9 -16.68 -12.67 -22.08
CA SER A 9 -17.96 -13.01 -21.47
C SER A 9 -18.24 -14.52 -21.51
N THR A 10 -19.10 -14.98 -20.60
CA THR A 10 -19.52 -16.38 -20.53
C THR A 10 -20.29 -16.83 -21.77
N SER A 11 -20.98 -15.91 -22.44
CA SER A 11 -21.67 -16.15 -23.71
C SER A 11 -20.70 -16.36 -24.88
N GLU A 12 -19.64 -15.56 -24.96
CA GLU A 12 -18.59 -15.73 -25.99
C GLU A 12 -17.82 -17.03 -25.80
N ILE A 13 -17.54 -17.41 -24.53
CA ILE A 13 -16.91 -18.69 -24.22
C ILE A 13 -17.82 -19.86 -24.65
N SER A 14 -19.13 -19.74 -24.42
CA SER A 14 -20.11 -20.75 -24.84
C SER A 14 -20.10 -20.95 -26.36
N LEU A 15 -20.08 -19.84 -27.12
CA LEU A 15 -20.00 -19.87 -28.58
C LEU A 15 -18.69 -20.48 -29.10
N ALA A 16 -17.55 -20.11 -28.51
CA ALA A 16 -16.24 -20.59 -28.95
C ALA A 16 -15.95 -22.05 -28.59
N THR A 17 -16.59 -22.60 -27.55
CA THR A 17 -16.33 -23.96 -27.05
C THR A 17 -17.46 -24.95 -27.31
N ALA A 18 -18.61 -24.49 -27.83
CA ALA A 18 -19.86 -25.26 -27.94
C ALA A 18 -20.35 -25.87 -26.60
N ILE A 19 -19.85 -25.38 -25.47
CA ILE A 19 -20.30 -25.77 -24.12
C ILE A 19 -21.47 -24.86 -23.74
N GLY A 20 -22.52 -25.42 -23.16
CA GLY A 20 -23.65 -24.61 -22.66
C GLY A 20 -23.21 -23.59 -21.61
N GLN A 21 -23.72 -22.36 -21.69
CA GLN A 21 -23.34 -21.24 -20.82
C GLN A 21 -23.47 -21.54 -19.31
N SER A 22 -24.44 -22.36 -18.90
CA SER A 22 -24.58 -22.84 -17.52
C SER A 22 -23.41 -23.72 -17.08
N SER A 23 -22.90 -24.57 -17.97
CA SER A 23 -21.70 -25.39 -17.73
C SER A 23 -20.44 -24.54 -17.71
N VAL A 24 -20.32 -23.54 -18.59
CA VAL A 24 -19.25 -22.54 -18.54
C VAL A 24 -19.22 -21.86 -17.16
N ASN A 25 -20.36 -21.34 -16.70
CA ASN A 25 -20.47 -20.72 -15.37
C ASN A 25 -20.04 -21.67 -14.23
N ARG A 26 -20.44 -22.94 -14.30
CA ARG A 26 -20.05 -23.95 -13.29
C ARG A 26 -18.55 -24.24 -13.30
N ILE A 27 -17.94 -24.34 -14.49
CA ILE A 27 -16.51 -24.58 -14.66
C ILE A 27 -15.70 -23.39 -14.13
N LEU A 28 -16.06 -22.16 -14.52
CA LEU A 28 -15.37 -20.95 -14.04
C LEU A 28 -15.41 -20.85 -12.51
N LYS A 29 -16.56 -21.10 -11.89
CA LYS A 29 -16.69 -21.14 -10.42
C LYS A 29 -15.85 -22.26 -9.78
N ARG A 30 -15.87 -23.47 -10.34
CA ARG A 30 -15.10 -24.62 -9.82
C ARG A 30 -13.60 -24.37 -9.82
N HIS A 31 -13.12 -23.69 -10.85
CA HIS A 31 -11.69 -23.36 -11.02
C HIS A 31 -11.32 -21.97 -10.47
N LYS A 32 -12.23 -21.29 -9.76
CA LYS A 32 -12.02 -19.97 -9.15
C LYS A 32 -11.62 -18.87 -10.16
N PHE A 33 -12.09 -18.99 -11.39
CA PHE A 33 -11.99 -17.91 -12.38
C PHE A 33 -13.05 -16.86 -12.08
N HIS A 34 -12.68 -15.88 -11.27
CA HIS A 34 -13.48 -14.70 -10.99
C HIS A 34 -13.19 -13.64 -12.06
N PRO A 35 -14.23 -13.04 -12.69
CA PRO A 35 -14.03 -11.88 -13.56
C PRO A 35 -13.29 -10.79 -12.79
N TYR A 36 -12.10 -10.42 -13.26
CA TYR A 36 -11.41 -9.25 -12.73
C TYR A 36 -12.13 -8.01 -13.25
N HIS A 37 -13.08 -7.48 -12.46
CA HIS A 37 -13.53 -6.11 -12.67
C HIS A 37 -12.40 -5.19 -12.22
N LEU A 38 -11.53 -4.79 -13.16
CA LEU A 38 -10.60 -3.69 -12.94
C LEU A 38 -11.42 -2.40 -12.81
N GLN A 39 -11.89 -2.12 -11.60
CA GLN A 39 -12.38 -0.78 -11.26
C GLN A 39 -11.14 0.08 -11.01
N LEU A 40 -10.89 1.04 -11.91
CA LEU A 40 -9.91 2.10 -11.68
C LEU A 40 -10.43 2.96 -10.51
N HIS A 41 -10.09 2.61 -9.28
CA HIS A 41 -10.54 3.34 -8.08
C HIS A 41 -9.65 4.55 -7.76
N GLN A 42 -8.80 4.96 -8.70
CA GLN A 42 -7.94 6.13 -8.65
C GLN A 42 -7.72 6.61 -10.09
N GLU A 43 -8.72 7.24 -10.70
CA GLU A 43 -8.48 7.96 -11.95
C GLU A 43 -7.39 9.01 -11.69
N LEU A 44 -6.29 8.90 -12.43
CA LEU A 44 -5.18 9.85 -12.35
C LEU A 44 -5.57 11.09 -13.16
N TYR A 45 -5.83 12.18 -12.46
CA TYR A 45 -6.04 13.49 -13.05
C TYR A 45 -4.70 14.05 -13.56
N GLY A 46 -4.74 14.94 -14.56
CA GLY A 46 -3.52 15.43 -15.22
C GLY A 46 -2.48 16.08 -14.28
N ASN A 47 -2.93 16.58 -13.13
CA ASN A 47 -2.09 17.16 -12.09
C ASN A 47 -1.60 16.13 -11.05
N ASP A 48 -2.09 14.88 -11.07
CA ASP A 48 -1.72 13.88 -10.06
C ASP A 48 -0.26 13.47 -10.15
N PHE A 49 0.34 13.51 -11.33
CA PHE A 49 1.78 13.26 -11.46
C PHE A 49 2.60 14.34 -10.74
N GLU A 50 2.28 15.62 -10.95
CA GLU A 50 2.94 16.73 -10.26
C GLU A 50 2.66 16.70 -8.77
N ASN A 51 1.41 16.49 -8.36
CA ASN A 51 1.02 16.37 -6.95
C ASN A 51 1.73 15.20 -6.26
N ARG A 52 1.86 14.05 -6.93
CA ARG A 52 2.60 12.88 -6.42
C ARG A 52 4.09 13.15 -6.37
N ILE A 53 4.67 13.84 -7.36
CA ILE A 53 6.09 14.23 -7.32
C ILE A 53 6.36 15.25 -6.22
N ILE A 54 5.48 16.24 -6.01
CA ILE A 54 5.57 17.21 -4.91
C ILE A 54 5.46 16.50 -3.56
N PHE A 55 4.51 15.57 -3.43
CA PHE A 55 4.35 14.74 -2.24
C PHE A 55 5.56 13.83 -1.98
N SER A 56 6.06 13.12 -3.00
CA SER A 56 7.26 12.27 -2.92
C SER A 56 8.55 13.07 -2.68
N ARG A 57 8.61 14.34 -3.08
CA ARG A 57 9.69 15.28 -2.76
C ARG A 57 9.54 15.94 -1.38
N SER A 58 8.45 15.65 -0.67
CA SER A 58 8.24 16.04 0.72
C SER A 58 8.24 14.82 1.65
N PRO A 59 9.37 14.07 1.74
CA PRO A 59 9.49 12.91 2.64
C PRO A 59 9.27 13.27 4.12
N ASN A 60 9.24 14.57 4.44
CA ASN A 60 8.97 15.09 5.77
C ASN A 60 7.49 15.14 6.15
N LEU A 61 6.55 14.81 5.26
CA LEU A 61 5.11 14.90 5.52
C LEU A 61 4.38 13.56 5.52
N THR A 62 4.96 12.48 5.02
CA THR A 62 4.33 11.15 5.14
C THR A 62 4.63 10.56 6.51
N ALA A 63 3.61 10.41 7.36
CA ALA A 63 3.73 9.82 8.70
C ALA A 63 4.49 8.46 8.74
N PRO A 64 4.38 7.58 7.73
CA PRO A 64 5.20 6.38 7.64
C PRO A 64 6.71 6.66 7.47
N ASP A 65 7.06 7.61 6.61
CA ASP A 65 8.44 7.81 6.16
C ASP A 65 9.33 8.46 7.22
N PHE A 66 8.81 9.40 8.01
CA PHE A 66 9.62 10.08 9.03
C PHE A 66 9.54 9.46 10.44
N PHE A 67 8.59 8.56 10.71
CA PHE A 67 8.36 8.05 12.07
C PHE A 67 8.19 6.54 12.13
N LEU A 68 7.30 5.97 11.33
CA LEU A 68 7.01 4.53 11.37
C LEU A 68 8.24 3.72 10.99
N TRP A 69 8.83 4.00 9.83
CA TRP A 69 9.94 3.19 9.32
C TRP A 69 11.22 3.36 10.14
N GLY A 70 11.47 4.53 10.71
CA GLY A 70 12.58 4.73 11.64
C GLY A 70 12.43 3.88 12.90
N THR A 71 11.25 3.96 13.53
CA THR A 71 10.95 3.22 14.78
C THR A 71 10.94 1.71 14.56
N VAL A 72 10.27 1.23 13.52
CA VAL A 72 10.21 -0.20 13.19
C VAL A 72 11.61 -0.73 12.87
N LYS A 73 12.43 0.03 12.13
CA LYS A 73 13.82 -0.39 11.87
C LYS A 73 14.63 -0.48 13.16
N GLU A 74 14.53 0.51 14.05
CA GLU A 74 15.23 0.47 15.32
C GLU A 74 14.84 -0.77 16.13
N MET A 75 13.55 -1.12 16.19
CA MET A 75 13.07 -2.30 16.92
C MET A 75 13.50 -3.63 16.28
N VAL A 76 13.33 -3.75 14.96
CA VAL A 76 13.61 -5.00 14.23
C VAL A 76 15.11 -5.29 14.13
N TYR A 77 15.93 -4.26 13.98
CA TYR A 77 17.38 -4.37 13.81
C TYR A 77 18.17 -4.14 15.11
N ARG A 78 17.52 -4.13 16.29
CA ARG A 78 18.20 -4.17 17.60
C ARG A 78 19.16 -5.35 17.72
N GLU A 79 18.78 -6.46 17.12
CA GLU A 79 19.60 -7.66 16.98
C GLU A 79 19.92 -7.91 15.51
N ALA A 80 21.05 -8.57 15.25
CA ALA A 80 21.45 -8.91 13.89
C ALA A 80 20.37 -9.78 13.21
N PRO A 81 20.01 -9.50 11.95
CA PRO A 81 19.11 -10.36 11.17
C PRO A 81 19.66 -11.77 11.04
N THR A 82 18.83 -12.79 11.28
CA THR A 82 19.25 -14.19 11.23
C THR A 82 18.57 -14.96 10.09
N THR A 83 17.26 -15.22 10.22
CA THR A 83 16.44 -15.95 9.24
C THR A 83 15.25 -15.11 8.79
N ILE A 84 14.63 -15.50 7.68
CA ILE A 84 13.44 -14.81 7.17
C ILE A 84 12.28 -14.93 8.16
N GLU A 85 12.14 -16.09 8.80
CA GLU A 85 11.11 -16.37 9.81
C GLU A 85 11.26 -15.48 11.04
N ASP A 86 12.48 -15.40 11.59
CA ASP A 86 12.82 -14.54 12.72
C ASP A 86 12.59 -13.06 12.38
N MET A 87 13.03 -12.61 11.20
CA MET A 87 12.76 -11.24 10.75
C MET A 87 11.28 -10.94 10.58
N ARG A 88 10.49 -11.91 10.09
CA ARG A 88 9.02 -11.76 9.96
C ARG A 88 8.36 -11.65 11.33
N GLU A 89 8.77 -12.47 12.29
CA GLU A 89 8.28 -12.44 13.67
C GLU A 89 8.64 -11.11 14.36
N ARG A 90 9.89 -10.64 14.22
CA ARG A 90 10.34 -9.34 14.74
C ARG A 90 9.55 -8.17 14.19
N ILE A 91 9.25 -8.18 12.89
CA ILE A 91 8.41 -7.14 12.28
C ILE A 91 7.01 -7.17 12.90
N GLN A 92 6.37 -8.34 13.02
CA GLN A 92 5.03 -8.44 13.61
C GLN A 92 5.02 -7.98 15.08
N ASN A 93 5.99 -8.42 15.87
CA ASN A 93 6.13 -8.01 17.27
C ASN A 93 6.35 -6.50 17.40
N ALA A 94 7.15 -5.89 16.53
CA ALA A 94 7.37 -4.45 16.53
C ALA A 94 6.06 -3.67 16.31
N PHE A 95 5.21 -4.10 15.37
CA PHE A 95 3.92 -3.46 15.15
C PHE A 95 2.94 -3.67 16.32
N THR A 96 2.96 -4.84 16.96
CA THR A 96 2.13 -5.12 18.15
C THR A 96 2.53 -4.22 19.33
N GLU A 97 3.81 -4.15 19.65
CA GLU A 97 4.35 -3.30 20.73
C GLU A 97 4.10 -1.80 20.45
N MET A 98 4.24 -1.38 19.19
CA MET A 98 3.90 -0.01 18.79
C MET A 98 2.42 0.34 19.01
N ASN A 99 1.51 -0.63 18.84
CA ASN A 99 0.09 -0.44 19.10
C ASN A 99 -0.18 -0.27 20.61
N GLU A 100 0.49 -1.05 21.46
CA GLU A 100 0.36 -1.00 22.92
C GLU A 100 0.89 0.31 23.52
N LEU A 101 1.93 0.91 22.93
CA LEU A 101 2.55 2.15 23.41
C LEU A 101 1.77 3.43 23.03
N ASN A 102 0.60 3.32 22.38
CA ASN A 102 -0.21 4.43 21.89
C ASN A 102 0.61 5.43 21.04
N LEU A 103 1.51 4.90 20.20
CA LEU A 103 2.47 5.67 19.42
C LEU A 103 1.79 6.65 18.43
N ALA A 104 0.50 6.46 18.15
CA ALA A 104 -0.34 7.36 17.37
C ALA A 104 -0.31 8.80 17.88
N ALA A 105 -0.29 9.01 19.20
CA ALA A 105 -0.19 10.36 19.77
C ALA A 105 1.16 11.03 19.42
N ARG A 106 2.26 10.26 19.43
CA ARG A 106 3.60 10.73 19.07
C ARG A 106 3.71 11.01 17.58
N VAL A 107 3.18 10.13 16.72
CA VAL A 107 3.04 10.36 15.26
C VAL A 107 2.33 11.68 15.01
N HIS A 108 1.17 11.86 15.66
CA HIS A 108 0.30 13.01 15.44
C HIS A 108 0.95 14.32 15.91
N ALA A 109 1.65 14.30 17.05
CA ALA A 109 2.41 15.47 17.53
C ALA A 109 3.57 15.82 16.59
N ASN A 110 4.32 14.82 16.10
CA ASN A 110 5.45 15.03 15.21
C ASN A 110 5.01 15.51 13.83
N PHE A 111 3.91 14.97 13.30
CA PHE A 111 3.25 15.43 12.08
C PHE A 111 2.82 16.91 12.18
N LYS A 112 2.16 17.29 13.28
CA LYS A 112 1.79 18.70 13.55
C LYS A 112 3.01 19.61 13.61
N ARG A 113 4.11 19.17 14.23
CA ARG A 113 5.37 19.94 14.28
C ARG A 113 5.96 20.15 12.88
N ARG A 114 6.01 19.10 12.08
CA ARG A 114 6.53 19.13 10.69
C ARG A 114 5.71 20.03 9.78
N ILE A 115 4.38 20.01 9.89
CA ILE A 115 3.51 20.94 9.16
C ILE A 115 3.81 22.39 9.55
N ARG A 116 3.93 22.69 10.86
CA ARG A 116 4.26 24.05 11.32
C ARG A 116 5.60 24.52 10.78
N LEU A 117 6.65 23.71 10.90
CA LEU A 117 7.98 24.04 10.37
C LEU A 117 7.94 24.26 8.85
N CYS A 118 7.18 23.46 8.11
CA CYS A 118 6.98 23.65 6.67
C CYS A 118 6.32 25.01 6.37
N LEU A 119 5.29 25.39 7.12
CA LEU A 119 4.61 26.68 6.98
C LEU A 119 5.53 27.85 7.33
N ASP A 120 6.25 27.76 8.46
CA ASP A 120 7.18 28.80 8.91
C ASP A 120 8.34 29.01 7.93
N GLN A 121 8.71 27.96 7.19
CA GLN A 121 9.73 27.99 6.14
C GLN A 121 9.15 28.23 4.73
N ASN A 122 7.88 28.65 4.59
CA ASN A 122 7.23 28.86 3.29
C ASN A 122 7.35 27.67 2.31
N GLY A 123 7.36 26.44 2.82
CA GLY A 123 7.52 25.23 2.03
C GLY A 123 8.97 24.84 1.69
N HIS A 124 9.98 25.58 2.16
CA HIS A 124 11.39 25.19 2.01
C HIS A 124 11.78 24.03 2.94
N GLN A 125 12.94 23.41 2.69
CA GLN A 125 13.46 22.31 3.52
C GLN A 125 13.74 22.76 4.96
N PHE A 126 13.27 21.96 5.93
CA PHE A 126 13.32 22.28 7.36
C PHE A 126 13.96 21.17 8.21
N GLU A 127 14.67 20.23 7.60
CA GLU A 127 15.32 19.10 8.31
C GLU A 127 16.35 19.54 9.34
N HIS A 128 17.05 20.66 9.08
CA HIS A 128 18.01 21.25 10.00
C HIS A 128 17.37 21.85 11.28
N LEU A 129 16.04 21.92 11.35
CA LEU A 129 15.27 22.49 12.47
C LEU A 129 14.54 21.43 13.31
N MET A 130 14.72 20.13 13.02
CA MET A 130 14.03 19.03 13.69
C MET A 130 14.88 18.30 14.71
#